data_AF-A0A9D7D0E4-F1
#
_entry.id   AF-A0A9D7D0E4-F1
#
_cell.length_a   1.000
_cell.length_b   1.000
_cell.length_c   1.000
_cell.angle_alpha   90.00
_cell.angle_beta   90.00
_cell.angle_gamma   90.00
#
_symmetry.space_group_name_H-M   'P 1'
#
loop_
_entity.id
_entity.type
_entity.pdbx_description
1 polymer ?
#
loop_
_entity_poly.entity_id
_entity_poly.type
_entity_poly.pdbx_seq_one_letter_code
_entity_poly.pdbx_strand_id
1 'polypeptide(L)'
;MSFDAKTYRDRWASWVNDPLLQSHGLTFDRTLSGVITAPPGKVRVCGWHVDFDERPTCWIDVASREEAEFVCSNLLEACGRNVDFATAHDDSGATLVKAAY
;
A
#
# COMPACT_ATOMS: atom_id res chain seq x y z
N MET A 1 11.67 -7.66 17.30
CA MET A 1 12.23 -7.14 16.02
C MET A 1 12.17 -5.63 16.08
N SER A 2 13.22 -4.92 15.66
CA SER A 2 13.17 -3.46 15.55
C SER A 2 12.83 -3.11 14.11
N PHE A 3 11.80 -2.30 13.90
CA PHE A 3 11.44 -1.79 12.58
C PHE A 3 12.08 -0.40 12.37
N ASP A 4 12.51 -0.11 11.14
CA ASP A 4 13.02 1.21 10.74
C ASP A 4 12.25 1.67 9.50
N ALA A 5 11.48 2.74 9.65
CA ALA A 5 10.61 3.28 8.61
C ALA A 5 11.38 3.57 7.31
N LYS A 6 12.62 4.08 7.38
CA LYS A 6 13.38 4.47 6.19
C LYS A 6 13.68 3.30 5.26
N THR A 7 13.80 2.09 5.81
CA THR A 7 14.08 0.87 5.04
C THR A 7 12.94 0.45 4.11
N TYR A 8 11.74 0.99 4.32
CA TYR A 8 10.57 0.67 3.52
C TYR A 8 10.43 1.53 2.27
N ARG A 9 11.12 2.69 2.20
CA ARG A 9 10.93 3.70 1.15
C ARG A 9 11.04 3.13 -0.27
N ASP A 10 12.02 2.27 -0.50
CA ASP A 10 12.30 1.68 -1.81
C ASP A 10 11.55 0.36 -2.07
N ARG A 11 10.76 -0.11 -1.09
CA ARG A 11 10.01 -1.38 -1.15
C ARG A 11 8.55 -1.18 -1.59
N TRP A 12 8.07 0.05 -1.66
CA TRP A 12 6.71 0.35 -2.10
C TRP A 12 6.58 0.13 -3.61
N ALA A 13 5.66 -0.76 -3.97
CA ALA A 13 5.16 -0.83 -5.32
C ALA A 13 4.19 0.33 -5.55
N SER A 14 4.47 1.17 -6.54
CA SER A 14 3.46 2.12 -7.04
C SER A 14 2.49 1.39 -7.94
N TRP A 15 1.26 1.86 -8.02
CA TRP A 15 0.57 1.76 -9.29
C TRP A 15 1.39 2.56 -10.33
N VAL A 16 1.55 1.99 -11.53
CA VAL A 16 2.46 2.41 -12.61
C VAL A 16 3.90 1.88 -12.54
N ASN A 17 4.05 0.55 -12.56
CA ASN A 17 5.06 -0.08 -13.41
C ASN A 17 4.34 -1.10 -14.30
N ASP A 18 3.30 -0.63 -15.00
CA ASP A 18 2.70 -1.41 -16.08
C ASP A 18 3.61 -1.27 -17.31
N PRO A 19 4.11 -2.35 -17.91
CA PRO A 19 4.81 -2.30 -19.20
C PRO A 19 4.02 -1.53 -20.27
N LEU A 20 2.69 -1.49 -20.19
CA LEU A 20 1.81 -0.73 -21.07
C LEU A 20 1.80 0.78 -20.80
N LEU A 21 2.07 1.20 -19.55
CA LEU A 21 2.28 2.61 -19.21
C LEU A 21 3.60 3.12 -19.78
N GLN A 22 4.64 2.27 -19.81
CA GLN A 22 5.91 2.58 -20.47
C GLN A 22 5.80 2.57 -22.00
N SER A 23 4.95 1.71 -22.59
CA SER A 23 4.86 1.55 -24.06
C SER A 23 3.83 2.45 -24.74
N HIS A 24 2.75 2.86 -24.05
CA HIS A 24 1.59 3.48 -24.70
C HIS A 24 1.10 4.78 -24.06
N GLY A 25 1.68 5.25 -22.95
CA GLY A 25 1.30 6.54 -22.34
C GLY A 25 -0.17 6.62 -21.91
N LEU A 26 -0.84 5.47 -21.76
CA LEU A 26 -2.25 5.36 -21.42
C LEU A 26 -2.38 4.77 -20.02
N THR A 27 -2.93 5.55 -19.09
CA THR A 27 -3.31 5.09 -17.76
C THR A 27 -4.62 4.34 -17.88
N PHE A 28 -4.56 3.01 -18.02
CA PHE A 28 -5.72 2.17 -17.79
C PHE A 28 -5.61 1.52 -16.43
N ASP A 29 -6.58 1.84 -15.58
CA ASP A 29 -6.79 1.13 -14.35
C ASP A 29 -7.24 -0.31 -14.65
N ARG A 30 -6.37 -1.27 -14.34
CA ARG A 30 -6.62 -2.70 -14.51
C ARG A 30 -6.70 -3.46 -13.20
N THR A 31 -6.73 -2.76 -12.07
CA THR A 31 -7.00 -3.44 -10.80
C THR A 31 -8.47 -3.84 -10.83
N LEU A 32 -8.76 -5.10 -10.51
CA LEU A 32 -10.15 -5.51 -10.38
C LEU A 32 -10.75 -4.66 -9.26
N SER A 33 -11.86 -3.96 -9.54
CA SER A 33 -12.72 -3.44 -8.48
C SER A 33 -13.07 -4.61 -7.57
N GLY A 34 -12.63 -4.58 -6.31
CA GLY A 34 -12.71 -5.76 -5.45
C GLY A 34 -11.97 -5.60 -4.13
N VAL A 35 -12.09 -6.65 -3.31
CA VAL A 35 -11.46 -6.71 -1.99
C VAL A 35 -9.93 -6.67 -2.13
N ILE A 36 -9.28 -5.77 -1.39
CA ILE A 36 -7.81 -5.71 -1.33
C ILE A 36 -7.34 -6.87 -0.46
N THR A 37 -6.60 -7.81 -1.05
CA THR A 37 -6.00 -8.94 -0.32
C THR A 37 -4.48 -8.91 -0.43
N ALA A 38 -3.81 -9.41 0.60
CA ALA A 38 -2.38 -9.70 0.60
C ALA A 38 -2.09 -11.10 0.01
N PRO A 39 -0.85 -11.39 -0.40
CA PRO A 39 -0.40 -12.77 -0.61
C PRO A 39 -0.56 -13.61 0.66
N PRO A 40 -0.73 -14.94 0.55
CA PRO A 40 -0.89 -15.82 1.72
C PRO A 40 0.22 -15.62 2.77
N GLY A 41 -0.19 -15.42 4.02
CA GLY A 41 0.74 -15.19 5.14
C GLY A 41 1.48 -13.85 5.12
N LYS A 42 0.98 -12.87 4.36
CA LYS A 42 1.45 -11.48 4.34
C LYS A 42 0.35 -10.52 4.75
N VAL A 43 0.74 -9.28 5.02
CA VAL A 43 -0.18 -8.16 5.18
C VAL A 43 0.18 -7.11 4.14
N ARG A 44 -0.83 -6.61 3.42
CA ARG A 44 -0.66 -5.58 2.41
C ARG A 44 -0.99 -4.23 3.00
N VAL A 45 0.02 -3.36 3.11
CA VAL A 45 -0.17 -1.95 3.45
C VAL A 45 -0.40 -1.19 2.17
N CYS A 46 -1.44 -0.36 2.16
CA CYS A 46 -1.85 0.46 1.03
C CYS A 46 -1.79 1.93 1.42
N GLY A 47 -1.14 2.76 0.62
CA GLY A 47 -1.12 4.21 0.76
C GLY A 47 -2.13 4.86 -0.17
N TRP A 48 -2.82 5.89 0.30
CA TRP A 48 -3.99 6.48 -0.35
C TRP A 48 -3.88 7.99 -0.47
N HIS A 49 -4.61 8.55 -1.43
CA HIS A 49 -4.94 9.96 -1.43
C HIS A 49 -6.36 10.19 -0.95
N VAL A 50 -6.60 11.22 -0.15
CA VAL A 50 -7.94 11.57 0.35
C VAL A 50 -8.90 11.93 -0.79
N ASP A 51 -8.35 12.51 -1.86
CA ASP A 51 -9.11 12.87 -3.07
C ASP A 51 -9.38 11.66 -3.99
N PHE A 52 -8.74 10.51 -3.73
CA PHE A 52 -8.83 9.29 -4.54
C PHE A 52 -9.00 8.06 -3.63
N ASP A 53 -10.07 8.04 -2.84
CA ASP A 53 -10.36 6.98 -1.86
C ASP A 53 -10.92 5.69 -2.48
N GLU A 54 -11.24 5.70 -3.76
CA GLU A 54 -11.70 4.51 -4.48
C GLU A 54 -10.61 3.43 -4.57
N ARG A 55 -9.31 3.82 -4.65
CA ARG A 55 -8.18 2.90 -4.83
C ARG A 55 -6.86 3.36 -4.21
N PRO A 56 -5.98 2.43 -3.79
CA PRO A 56 -4.71 2.80 -3.20
C PRO A 56 -3.69 3.23 -4.26
N THR A 57 -2.99 4.32 -4.01
CA THR A 57 -1.93 4.91 -4.85
C THR A 57 -0.69 4.01 -4.93
N CYS A 58 -0.36 3.35 -3.82
CA CYS A 58 0.79 2.48 -3.70
C CYS A 58 0.54 1.41 -2.64
N TRP A 59 1.37 0.36 -2.65
CA TRP A 59 1.29 -0.70 -1.65
C TRP A 59 2.64 -1.33 -1.35
N ILE A 60 2.71 -2.03 -0.22
CA ILE A 60 3.84 -2.87 0.17
C ILE A 60 3.32 -4.08 0.92
N ASP A 61 3.90 -5.24 0.65
CA ASP A 61 3.62 -6.47 1.40
C ASP A 61 4.65 -6.63 2.53
N VAL A 62 4.16 -6.79 3.75
CA VAL A 62 4.93 -6.96 4.98
C VAL A 62 4.64 -8.31 5.63
N ALA A 63 5.52 -8.77 6.51
CA ALA A 63 5.50 -10.13 7.02
C ALA A 63 4.49 -10.34 8.16
N SER A 64 4.08 -9.29 8.86
CA SER A 64 3.17 -9.42 10.00
C SER A 64 2.29 -8.20 10.20
N ARG A 65 1.29 -8.35 11.08
CA ARG A 65 0.40 -7.28 11.49
C ARG A 65 1.15 -6.16 12.22
N GLU A 66 2.08 -6.52 13.11
CA GLU A 66 2.86 -5.55 13.89
C GLU A 66 3.76 -4.70 12.97
N GLU A 67 4.33 -5.32 11.93
CA GLU A 67 5.09 -4.59 10.90
C GLU A 67 4.16 -3.64 10.12
N ALA A 68 2.95 -4.07 9.77
CA ALA A 68 1.98 -3.24 9.07
C ALA A 68 1.51 -2.05 9.90
N GLU A 69 1.21 -2.26 11.18
CA GLU A 69 0.84 -1.21 12.14
C GLU A 69 1.96 -0.17 12.28
N PHE A 70 3.21 -0.64 12.35
CA PHE A 70 4.37 0.23 12.39
C PHE A 70 4.50 1.08 11.11
N VAL A 71 4.39 0.47 9.93
CA VAL A 71 4.48 1.18 8.65
C VAL A 71 3.34 2.20 8.50
N CYS A 72 2.12 1.84 8.87
CA CYS A 72 0.98 2.77 8.82
C CYS A 72 1.18 3.97 9.77
N SER A 73 1.69 3.73 10.98
CA SER A 73 1.94 4.78 11.97
C SER A 73 3.09 5.72 11.59
N ASN A 74 4.02 5.25 10.75
CA ASN A 74 5.19 6.00 10.31
C ASN A 74 5.15 6.28 8.79
N LEU A 75 3.94 6.43 8.23
CA LEU A 75 3.71 6.43 6.78
C LEU A 75 4.57 7.43 6.01
N LEU A 76 4.66 8.68 6.47
CA LEU A 76 5.44 9.72 5.77
C LEU A 76 6.92 9.34 5.64
N GLU A 77 7.50 8.80 6.71
CA GLU A 77 8.89 8.36 6.71
C GLU A 77 9.05 7.07 5.88
N ALA A 78 8.11 6.13 6.02
CA ALA A 78 8.15 4.82 5.40
C ALA A 78 7.87 4.81 3.90
N CYS A 79 6.96 5.67 3.43
CA CYS A 79 6.59 5.78 2.02
C CYS A 79 7.45 6.81 1.31
N GLY A 80 7.77 7.93 1.96
CA GLY A 80 8.53 9.03 1.36
C GLY A 80 7.84 9.69 0.16
N ARG A 81 6.60 9.31 -0.15
CA ARG A 81 5.74 9.88 -1.20
C ARG A 81 4.64 10.70 -0.56
N ASN A 82 4.05 11.59 -1.35
CA ASN A 82 2.85 12.32 -0.94
C ASN A 82 1.69 11.30 -0.95
N VAL A 83 1.25 10.84 0.21
CA VAL A 83 0.03 10.03 0.43
C VAL A 83 -0.56 10.49 1.76
N ASP A 84 -1.88 10.50 1.86
CA ASP A 84 -2.60 11.12 2.97
C ASP A 84 -2.80 10.16 4.14
N PHE A 85 -3.07 8.89 3.85
CA PHE A 85 -3.26 7.86 4.88
C PHE A 85 -2.89 6.47 4.35
N ALA A 86 -2.84 5.50 5.27
CA ALA A 86 -2.62 4.11 4.94
C ALA A 86 -3.63 3.18 5.61
N THR A 87 -3.87 2.04 4.97
CA THR A 87 -4.66 0.93 5.50
C THR A 87 -3.89 -0.37 5.34
N ALA A 88 -4.13 -1.37 6.19
CA ALA A 88 -3.51 -2.68 6.07
C ALA A 88 -4.56 -3.79 5.95
N HIS A 89 -4.35 -4.74 5.04
CA HIS A 89 -5.27 -5.84 4.74
C HIS A 89 -4.56 -7.19 4.75
N ASP A 90 -5.22 -8.23 5.23
CA ASP A 90 -4.69 -9.60 5.20
C ASP A 90 -5.04 -10.34 3.89
N ASP A 91 -4.73 -11.64 3.83
CA ASP A 91 -4.97 -12.50 2.66
C ASP A 91 -6.46 -12.88 2.48
N SER A 92 -7.29 -12.74 3.52
CA SER A 92 -8.74 -12.83 3.43
C SER A 92 -9.38 -11.52 2.96
N GLY A 93 -8.62 -10.43 2.98
CA GLY A 93 -9.07 -9.08 2.69
C GLY A 93 -9.69 -8.35 3.88
N ALA A 94 -9.48 -8.86 5.09
CA ALA A 94 -9.89 -8.18 6.29
C ALA A 94 -8.95 -7.01 6.57
N THR A 95 -9.52 -5.86 6.90
CA THR A 95 -8.76 -4.66 7.27
C THR A 95 -8.22 -4.80 8.70
N LEU A 96 -6.90 -4.87 8.84
CA LEU A 96 -6.18 -4.95 10.11
C LEU A 96 -5.88 -3.56 10.69
N VAL A 97 -5.59 -2.59 9.82
CA VAL A 97 -5.36 -1.18 10.18
C VAL A 97 -6.28 -0.31 9.33
N LYS A 98 -7.15 0.44 10.02
CA LYS A 98 -8.08 1.38 9.39
C LYS A 98 -7.42 2.74 9.20
N ALA A 99 -7.94 3.51 8.24
CA ALA A 99 -7.58 4.91 8.09
C ALA A 99 -7.92 5.68 9.38
N ALA A 100 -6.98 6.48 9.86
CA ALA A 100 -7.21 7.45 10.91
C ALA A 100 -7.62 8.77 10.24
N TYR A 101 -8.92 9.08 10.27
CA TYR A 101 -9.47 10.37 9.82
C TYR A 101 -9.50 11.35 10.99
#